data_AF-A0A016TDU9-F1
#
_entry.id   AF-A0A016TDU9-F1
#
_cell.length_a   1.000
_cell.length_b   1.000
_cell.length_c   1.000
_cell.angle_alpha   90.00
_cell.angle_beta   90.00
_cell.angle_gamma   90.00
#
_symmetry.space_group_name_H-M   'P 1'
#
loop_
_entity.id
_entity.type
_entity.pdbx_description
1 polymer ?
#
loop_
_entity_poly.entity_id
_entity_poly.type
_entity_poly.pdbx_seq_one_letter_code
_entity_poly.pdbx_strand_id
1 'polypeptide(L)'
;MEMLSDERFREQLRLTTRGLAFVLSLLEDDLQSSTRRSAALTPAQKLSISMNFFDSASIQRKTYGYSQATVSRVIAEVSDVLYSWREEFIHWPDEDRLAETRMA
;
A
#
# COMPACT_ATOMS: atom_id res chain seq x y z
N MET A 1 19.08 -2.36 -1.51
CA MET A 1 17.78 -2.77 -0.92
C MET A 1 17.86 -4.28 -0.79
N GLU A 2 18.04 -4.79 0.42
CA GLU A 2 18.09 -6.23 0.64
C GLU A 2 16.66 -6.75 0.39
N MET A 3 16.48 -7.49 -0.70
CA MET A 3 15.20 -8.09 -1.06
C MET A 3 14.86 -9.08 0.07
N LEU A 4 13.86 -8.77 0.90
CA LEU A 4 13.33 -9.74 1.85
C LEU A 4 12.90 -11.00 1.06
N SER A 5 13.05 -12.18 1.65
CA SER A 5 12.57 -13.41 1.01
C SER A 5 11.04 -13.38 0.85
N ASP A 6 10.52 -14.06 -0.19
CA ASP A 6 9.08 -14.11 -0.49
C ASP A 6 8.23 -14.56 0.72
N GLU A 7 8.71 -15.51 1.54
CA GLU A 7 8.05 -15.88 2.80
C GLU A 7 7.89 -14.69 3.76
N ARG A 8 8.94 -13.89 3.96
CA ARG A 8 8.89 -12.73 4.86
C ARG A 8 8.05 -11.60 4.30
N PHE A 9 8.01 -11.43 2.98
CA PHE A 9 7.09 -10.51 2.32
C PHE A 9 5.63 -10.90 2.56
N ARG A 10 5.31 -12.19 2.41
CA ARG A 10 3.96 -12.70 2.65
C ARG A 10 3.51 -12.54 4.10
N GLU A 11 4.40 -12.84 5.04
CA GLU A 11 4.11 -12.70 6.47
C GLU A 11 3.89 -11.25 6.90
N GLN A 12 4.59 -10.28 6.29
CA GLN A 12 4.56 -8.88 6.72
C GLN A 12 3.61 -7.99 5.92
N LEU A 13 3.32 -8.35 4.67
CA LEU A 13 2.59 -7.49 3.72
C LEU A 13 1.39 -8.21 3.11
N ARG A 14 1.17 -9.49 3.45
CA ARG A 14 0.11 -10.38 2.90
C ARG A 14 0.10 -10.47 1.37
N LEU A 15 1.14 -9.97 0.72
CA LEU A 15 1.35 -9.95 -0.72
C LEU A 15 2.58 -10.79 -1.05
N THR A 16 2.54 -11.41 -2.23
CA THR A 16 3.76 -11.97 -2.81
C THR A 16 4.63 -10.84 -3.34
N THR A 17 5.93 -11.08 -3.52
CA THR A 17 6.84 -10.11 -4.15
C THR A 17 6.36 -9.69 -5.54
N ARG A 18 5.75 -10.62 -6.31
CA ARG A 18 5.08 -10.31 -7.58
C ARG A 18 3.87 -9.41 -7.41
N GLY A 19 3.03 -9.68 -6.40
CA GLY A 19 1.87 -8.84 -6.08
C GLY A 19 2.28 -7.43 -5.70
N LEU A 20 3.33 -7.28 -4.88
CA LEU A 20 3.88 -5.98 -4.52
C LEU A 20 4.44 -5.25 -5.74
N ALA A 21 5.20 -5.94 -6.60
CA ALA A 21 5.72 -5.35 -7.84
C ALA A 21 4.59 -4.89 -8.77
N PHE A 22 3.50 -5.66 -8.85
CA PHE A 22 2.32 -5.29 -9.62
C PHE A 22 1.64 -4.03 -9.05
N VAL A 23 1.34 -4.01 -7.74
CA VAL A 23 0.74 -2.82 -7.10
C VAL A 23 1.66 -1.61 -7.25
N LEU A 24 2.98 -1.81 -7.10
CA LEU A 24 3.94 -0.75 -7.31
C LEU A 24 3.87 -0.22 -8.75
N SER A 25 3.79 -1.08 -9.77
CA SER A 25 3.69 -0.66 -11.17
C SER A 25 2.41 0.12 -11.49
N LEU A 26 1.33 -0.05 -10.71
CA LEU A 26 0.11 0.73 -10.85
C LEU A 26 0.27 2.13 -10.23
N LEU A 27 0.90 2.20 -9.06
CA LEU A 27 0.92 3.42 -8.23
C LEU A 27 2.24 4.20 -8.35
N GLU A 28 3.21 3.74 -9.14
CA GLU A 28 4.57 4.30 -9.18
C GLU A 28 4.57 5.78 -9.53
N ASP A 29 3.83 6.16 -10.55
CA ASP A 29 3.76 7.55 -11.02
C ASP A 29 3.11 8.47 -9.98
N ASP A 30 2.05 7.99 -9.31
CA ASP A 30 1.32 8.74 -8.27
C ASP A 30 2.12 8.88 -6.97
N LEU A 31 2.94 7.87 -6.63
CA LEU A 31 3.79 7.85 -5.44
C LEU A 31 5.15 8.50 -5.67
N GLN A 32 5.47 8.87 -6.90
CA GLN A 32 6.75 9.47 -7.25
C GLN A 32 6.83 10.87 -6.65
N SER A 33 7.88 11.11 -5.85
CA SER A 33 8.08 12.41 -5.24
C SER A 33 8.34 13.47 -6.31
N SER A 34 7.50 14.50 -6.37
CA SER A 34 7.64 15.63 -7.30
C SER A 34 8.91 16.47 -7.08
N THR A 35 9.57 16.29 -5.93
CA THR A 35 10.82 16.96 -5.60
C THR A 35 11.90 15.97 -5.18
N ARG A 36 13.14 16.24 -5.60
CA ARG A 36 14.35 15.50 -5.20
C ARG A 36 14.98 16.00 -3.89
N ARG A 37 14.32 16.90 -3.16
CA ARG A 37 14.86 17.46 -1.91
C ARG A 37 14.68 16.48 -0.75
N SER A 38 15.64 16.48 0.18
CA SER A 38 15.53 15.80 1.48
C SER A 38 15.41 14.27 1.44
N ALA A 39 16.30 13.58 0.70
CA ALA A 39 16.36 12.11 0.67
C ALA A 39 14.96 11.47 0.47
N ALA A 40 14.26 11.95 -0.56
CA ALA A 40 12.89 11.54 -0.86
C ALA A 40 12.79 10.01 -0.95
N LEU A 41 11.82 9.45 -0.23
CA LEU A 41 11.53 8.02 -0.26
C LEU A 41 11.09 7.62 -1.66
N THR A 42 11.60 6.47 -2.11
CA THR A 42 11.15 5.83 -3.34
C THR A 42 9.69 5.34 -3.21
N PRO A 43 8.94 5.23 -4.31
CA PRO A 43 7.61 4.63 -4.30
C PRO A 43 7.55 3.27 -3.59
N ALA A 44 8.55 2.41 -3.82
CA ALA A 44 8.66 1.10 -3.17
C ALA A 44 8.81 1.20 -1.64
N GLN A 45 9.61 2.14 -1.15
CA GLN A 45 9.76 2.38 0.29
C GLN A 45 8.46 2.91 0.90
N LYS A 46 7.78 3.85 0.23
CA LYS A 46 6.51 4.40 0.68
C LYS A 46 5.44 3.31 0.82
N LEU A 47 5.30 2.50 -0.22
CA LEU A 47 4.34 1.39 -0.24
C LEU A 47 4.64 0.35 0.86
N SER A 48 5.91 0.01 1.07
CA SER A 48 6.31 -0.96 2.10
C SER A 48 5.98 -0.47 3.52
N ILE A 49 6.21 0.82 3.80
CA ILE A 49 5.87 1.43 5.10
C ILE A 49 4.36 1.36 5.35
N SER A 50 3.55 1.75 4.36
CA SER A 50 2.09 1.79 4.49
C SER A 50 1.46 0.41 4.59
N MET A 51 1.94 -0.56 3.82
CA MET A 51 1.48 -1.95 3.90
C MET A 51 1.77 -2.57 5.28
N ASN A 52 2.92 -2.28 5.89
CA ASN A 52 3.18 -2.73 7.26
C ASN A 52 2.21 -2.09 8.27
N PHE A 53 1.87 -0.81 8.07
CA PHE A 53 0.87 -0.14 8.90
C PHE A 53 -0.50 -0.81 8.79
N PHE A 54 -0.98 -1.14 7.58
CA PHE A 54 -2.26 -1.81 7.40
C PHE A 54 -2.28 -3.23 7.99
N ASP A 55 -1.21 -4.00 7.82
CA ASP A 55 -1.12 -5.35 8.42
C ASP A 55 -1.14 -5.32 9.96
N SER A 56 -0.54 -4.28 10.55
CA SER A 56 -0.44 -4.12 12.00
C SER A 56 -1.74 -3.68 12.72
N ALA A 57 -2.87 -3.67 12.01
CA ALA A 57 -4.16 -3.09 12.43
C ALA A 57 -4.06 -1.58 12.69
N SER A 58 -3.41 -0.85 11.78
CA SER A 58 -3.26 0.61 11.86
C SER A 58 -2.48 1.10 13.09
N ILE A 59 -1.52 0.30 13.57
CA ILE A 59 -0.64 0.68 14.69
C ILE A 59 0.75 0.95 14.13
N GLN A 60 1.25 2.18 14.25
CA GLN A 60 2.62 2.53 13.86
C GLN A 60 3.64 1.91 14.83
N ARG A 61 3.89 0.59 14.73
CA ARG A 61 4.78 -0.15 15.64
C ARG A 61 6.26 -0.04 15.27
N LYS A 62 6.58 0.23 14.01
CA LYS A 62 7.95 0.27 13.48
C LYS A 62 8.11 1.48 12.58
N THR A 63 9.17 2.25 12.80
CA THR A 63 9.48 3.40 11.94
C THR A 63 10.57 3.12 10.91
N TYR A 64 11.14 1.91 10.87
CA TYR A 64 12.13 1.48 9.88
C TYR A 64 13.35 2.41 9.75
N GLY A 65 13.74 3.07 10.85
CA GLY A 65 14.84 4.05 10.85
C GLY A 65 14.42 5.46 10.40
N TYR A 66 13.14 5.67 10.08
CA TYR A 66 12.57 6.99 9.79
C TYR A 66 11.97 7.62 11.06
N SER A 67 11.73 8.93 11.02
CA SER A 67 10.99 9.62 12.08
C SER A 67 9.50 9.24 12.01
N GLN A 68 8.81 9.30 13.15
CA GLN A 68 7.37 9.07 13.19
C GLN A 68 6.60 10.03 12.26
N ALA A 69 7.02 11.30 12.19
CA ALA A 69 6.43 12.28 11.29
C ALA A 69 6.56 11.88 9.80
N THR A 70 7.71 11.32 9.41
CA THR A 70 7.89 10.80 8.04
C THR A 70 6.97 9.62 7.77
N VAL A 71 6.90 8.65 8.69
CA VAL A 71 6.03 7.48 8.57
C VAL A 71 4.56 7.90 8.45
N SER A 72 4.11 8.82 9.31
CA SER A 72 2.75 9.34 9.29
C SER A 72 2.40 10.03 7.97
N ARG A 73 3.33 10.82 7.42
CA ARG A 73 3.12 11.49 6.12
C ARG A 73 3.00 10.48 4.98
N VAL A 74 3.87 9.47 4.98
CA VAL A 74 3.87 8.42 3.96
C VAL A 74 2.57 7.61 4.01
N ILE A 75 2.08 7.27 5.20
CA ILE A 75 0.81 6.56 5.36
C ILE A 75 -0.35 7.38 4.78
N ALA A 76 -0.39 8.68 5.08
CA ALA A 76 -1.43 9.57 4.55
C ALA A 76 -1.35 9.65 3.01
N GLU A 77 -0.16 9.91 2.46
CA GLU A 77 0.08 10.00 1.02
C GLU A 77 -0.35 8.72 0.28
N VAL A 78 0.09 7.56 0.75
CA VAL A 78 -0.29 6.28 0.12
C VAL A 78 -1.78 6.02 0.27
N SER A 79 -2.40 6.39 1.40
CA SER A 79 -3.85 6.21 1.59
C SER A 79 -4.66 7.07 0.62
N ASP A 80 -4.24 8.31 0.38
CA ASP A 80 -4.89 9.21 -0.57
C ASP A 80 -4.78 8.67 -2.01
N VAL A 81 -3.62 8.14 -2.40
CA VAL A 81 -3.43 7.48 -3.69
C VAL A 81 -4.27 6.21 -3.82
N LEU A 82 -4.34 5.36 -2.79
CA LEU A 82 -5.21 4.19 -2.82
C LEU A 82 -6.69 4.58 -2.93
N TYR A 83 -7.08 5.68 -2.30
CA TYR A 83 -8.44 6.21 -2.39
C TYR A 83 -8.76 6.75 -3.79
N SER A 84 -7.82 7.42 -4.48
CA SER A 84 -8.08 7.92 -5.84
C SER A 84 -8.35 6.79 -6.83
N TRP A 85 -7.75 5.62 -6.63
CA TRP A 85 -7.96 4.41 -7.43
C TRP A 85 -9.21 3.59 -7.05
N ARG A 86 -9.99 4.04 -6.06
CA ARG A 86 -11.10 3.23 -5.51
C ARG A 86 -12.14 2.80 -6.56
N GLU A 87 -12.39 3.61 -7.58
CA GLU A 87 -13.42 3.31 -8.60
C GLU A 87 -12.99 2.20 -9.56
N GLU A 88 -11.68 1.99 -9.73
CA GLU A 88 -11.12 0.91 -10.55
C GLU A 88 -11.19 -0.46 -9.86
N PHE A 89 -11.24 -0.49 -8.52
CA PHE A 89 -11.12 -1.74 -7.75
C PHE A 89 -12.29 -2.03 -6.81
N ILE A 90 -13.04 -1.01 -6.38
CA ILE A 90 -14.18 -1.15 -5.46
C ILE A 90 -15.46 -1.00 -6.27
N HIS A 91 -16.02 -2.13 -6.66
CA HIS A 91 -17.36 -2.20 -7.24
C HIS A 91 -18.36 -2.61 -6.17
N TRP A 92 -19.35 -1.75 -5.93
CA TRP A 92 -20.50 -2.13 -5.13
C TRP A 92 -21.37 -3.07 -5.95
N PRO A 93 -21.85 -4.19 -5.38
CA PRO A 93 -22.79 -5.05 -6.08
C PRO A 93 -24.07 -4.24 -6.36
N ASP A 94 -24.54 -4.29 -7.60
CA ASP A 94 -25.88 -3.82 -7.95
C ASP A 94 -26.94 -4.75 -7.34
N GLU A 95 -28.21 -4.31 -7.38
CA GLU A 95 -29.32 -5.10 -6.81
C GLU A 95 -29.38 -6.51 -7.39
N ASP A 96 -29.03 -6.67 -8.67
CA ASP A 96 -28.99 -7.96 -9.37
C ASP A 96 -27.90 -8.88 -8.80
N ARG A 97 -26.68 -8.37 -8.60
CA ARG A 97 -25.56 -9.15 -8.02
C ARG A 97 -25.73 -9.43 -6.53
N LEU A 98 -26.42 -8.55 -5.80
CA LEU A 98 -26.86 -8.80 -4.43
C LEU A 98 -27.90 -9.92 -4.35
N ALA A 99 -28.80 -10.03 -5.33
CA ALA A 99 -29.78 -11.12 -5.40
C ALA A 99 -29.10 -12.48 -5.64
N GLU A 100 -28.10 -12.55 -6.52
CA GLU A 100 -27.31 -13.77 -6.77
C GLU A 100 -26.56 -14.25 -5.51
N THR A 101 -25.96 -13.32 -4.76
CA THR A 101 -25.19 -13.65 -3.55
C THR A 101 -26.08 -14.14 -2.40
N ARG A 102 -27.37 -13.80 -2.38
CA ARG A 102 -28.34 -14.27 -1.38
C ARG A 102 -28.93 -15.65 -1.71
N MET A 103 -28.78 -16.11 -2.95
CA MET A 103 -29.31 -17.40 -3.42
C MET A 103 -28.26 -18.53 -3.43
N ALA A 104 -26.98 -18.21 -3.19
CA ALA A 104 -25.87 -19.16 -3.05
C ALA A 104 -25.60 -19.50 -1.58
#